data_AF-A0A848IQY9-F1
#
_entry.id   AF-A0A848IQY9-F1
#
_cell.length_a   1.000
_cell.length_b   1.000
_cell.length_c   1.000
_cell.angle_alpha   90.00
_cell.angle_beta   90.00
_cell.angle_gamma   90.00
#
_symmetry.space_group_name_H-M   'P 1'
#
loop_
_entity.id
_entity.type
_entity.pdbx_description
1 polymer ?
#
loop_
_entity_poly.entity_id
_entity_poly.type
_entity_poly.pdbx_seq_one_letter_code
_entity_poly.pdbx_strand_id
1 'polypeptide(L)' 'MYRHHVVRFSRLIYETSRFSESDLLLIVRSTDCYSPRYRAAALRHLVMGAPLSVTLGRPFAERRRLVRVHYAA' A
#
# COMPACT_ATOMS: atom_id res chain seq x y z
N MET A 1 -16.01 -6.13 19.45
CA MET A 1 -16.43 -6.44 18.05
C MET A 1 -15.53 -5.73 17.03
N TYR A 2 -14.21 -5.99 17.03
CA TYR A 2 -13.21 -5.32 16.17
C TYR A 2 -12.89 -6.09 14.86
N ARG A 3 -13.53 -7.25 14.62
CA ARG A 3 -13.14 -8.17 13.54
C ARG A 3 -13.61 -7.75 12.15
N HIS A 4 -14.72 -7.04 12.01
CA HIS A 4 -15.27 -6.70 10.69
C HIS A 4 -14.37 -5.77 9.87
N HIS A 5 -13.77 -4.75 10.51
CA HIS A 5 -12.88 -3.83 9.81
C HIS A 5 -11.59 -4.51 9.36
N VAL A 6 -11.03 -5.38 10.22
CA VAL A 6 -9.84 -6.17 9.90
C VAL A 6 -10.14 -7.11 8.73
N VAL A 7 -11.24 -7.87 8.78
CA VAL A 7 -11.62 -8.80 7.70
C VAL A 7 -11.84 -8.05 6.37
N ARG A 8 -12.55 -6.92 6.40
CA ARG A 8 -12.76 -6.10 5.20
C ARG A 8 -11.44 -5.59 4.62
N PHE A 9 -10.53 -5.11 5.46
CA PHE A 9 -9.24 -4.62 4.98
C PHE A 9 -8.34 -5.75 4.47
N SER A 10 -8.33 -6.90 5.15
CA SER A 10 -7.61 -8.10 4.69
C SER A 10 -8.09 -8.57 3.32
N ARG A 11 -9.39 -8.46 3.03
CA ARG A 11 -9.92 -8.73 1.69
C ARG A 11 -9.34 -7.79 0.63
N LEU A 12 -9.26 -6.49 0.92
CA LEU A 12 -8.64 -5.53 -0.01
C LEU A 12 -7.15 -5.82 -0.23
N ILE A 13 -6.42 -6.23 0.82
CA ILE A 13 -5.03 -6.67 0.70
C ILE A 13 -4.94 -7.88 -0.23
N TYR A 14 -5.81 -8.86 -0.06
CA TYR A 14 -5.84 -10.05 -0.91
C TYR A 14 -6.15 -9.70 -2.37
N GLU A 15 -7.17 -8.88 -2.63
CA GLU A 15 -7.52 -8.43 -3.97
C GLU A 15 -6.37 -7.68 -4.65
N THR A 16 -5.70 -6.78 -3.91
CA THR A 16 -4.60 -5.98 -4.45
C THR A 16 -3.29 -6.75 -4.62
N SER A 17 -3.13 -7.92 -3.99
CA SER A 17 -1.88 -8.72 -4.07
C SER A 17 -1.60 -9.29 -5.46
N ARG A 18 -2.59 -9.26 -6.36
CA ARG A 18 -2.49 -9.81 -7.72
C ARG A 18 -1.98 -8.80 -8.75
N PHE A 19 -1.89 -7.53 -8.38
CA PHE A 19 -1.48 -6.47 -9.28
C PHE A 19 0.04 -6.36 -9.37
N SER A 20 0.52 -5.93 -10.53
CA SER A 20 1.92 -5.58 -10.71
C SER A 20 2.29 -4.32 -9.92
N GLU A 21 3.58 -4.06 -9.71
CA GLU A 21 4.05 -2.83 -9.06
C GLU A 21 3.52 -1.58 -9.77
N SER A 22 3.56 -1.55 -11.10
CA SER A 22 3.04 -0.46 -11.93
C SER A 22 1.54 -0.22 -11.72
N ASP A 23 0.75 -1.28 -11.66
CA ASP A 23 -0.70 -1.18 -11.41
C ASP A 23 -1.00 -0.69 -9.99
N LEU A 24 -0.23 -1.16 -9.00
CA LEU A 24 -0.32 -0.69 -7.62
C LEU A 24 -0.01 0.80 -7.52
N LEU A 25 1.00 1.28 -8.25
CA LEU A 25 1.33 2.71 -8.31
C LEU A 25 0.20 3.53 -8.93
N LEU A 26 -0.40 3.04 -10.02
CA LEU A 26 -1.56 3.67 -10.63
C LEU A 26 -2.71 3.79 -9.64
N ILE A 27 -3.05 2.68 -8.94
CA ILE A 27 -4.10 2.67 -7.93
C ILE A 27 -3.82 3.69 -6.81
N VAL A 28 -2.59 3.74 -6.29
CA VAL A 28 -2.24 4.67 -5.20
C VAL A 28 -2.36 6.12 -5.66
N ARG A 29 -2.00 6.43 -6.92
CA ARG A 29 -2.05 7.80 -7.47
C ARG A 29 -3.46 8.24 -7.89
N SER A 30 -4.34 7.33 -8.28
CA SER A 30 -5.71 7.64 -8.71
C SER A 30 -6.62 7.95 -7.50
N THR A 31 -6.52 9.17 -6.97
CA THR A 31 -7.22 9.63 -5.76
C THR A 31 -8.73 9.60 -5.88
N ASP A 32 -9.24 9.82 -7.09
CA ASP A 32 -10.68 10.04 -7.35
C ASP A 32 -11.39 8.75 -7.78
N CYS A 33 -10.63 7.74 -8.22
CA CYS A 33 -11.18 6.46 -8.70
C CYS A 33 -11.29 5.40 -7.61
N TYR A 34 -10.49 5.50 -6.54
CA TYR A 34 -10.38 4.45 -5.53
C TYR A 34 -10.56 4.96 -4.10
N SER A 35 -11.26 4.18 -3.30
CA SER A 35 -11.43 4.50 -1.88
C SER A 35 -10.09 4.58 -1.14
N PRO A 36 -9.97 5.42 -0.09
CA PRO A 36 -8.75 5.52 0.69
C PRO A 36 -8.25 4.19 1.26
N ARG A 37 -9.17 3.27 1.62
CA ARG A 37 -8.81 1.93 2.11
C ARG A 37 -8.23 1.04 1.01
N TYR A 38 -8.75 1.14 -0.21
CA TYR A 38 -8.24 0.39 -1.34
C TYR A 38 -6.82 0.84 -1.71
N ARG A 39 -6.61 2.16 -1.76
CA ARG A 39 -5.29 2.78 -1.96
C ARG A 39 -4.30 2.42 -0.86
N ALA A 40 -4.75 2.37 0.39
CA ALA A 40 -3.91 1.93 1.51
C ALA A 40 -3.51 0.45 1.42
N ALA A 41 -4.39 -0.42 0.90
CA ALA A 41 -4.07 -1.82 0.64
C ALA A 41 -3.02 -1.96 -0.48
N ALA A 42 -3.17 -1.20 -1.57
CA ALA A 42 -2.17 -1.17 -2.65
C ALA A 42 -0.81 -0.63 -2.16
N LEU A 43 -0.81 0.48 -1.41
CA LEU A 43 0.40 1.06 -0.83
C LEU A 43 1.12 0.08 0.11
N ARG A 44 0.38 -0.77 0.84
CA ARG A 44 0.99 -1.79 1.70
C ARG A 44 1.89 -2.72 0.91
N HIS A 45 1.46 -3.17 -0.27
CA HIS A 45 2.25 -4.08 -1.11
C HIS A 45 3.52 -3.39 -1.61
N LEU A 46 3.42 -2.13 -2.08
CA LEU A 46 4.59 -1.33 -2.44
C LEU A 46 5.58 -1.20 -1.28
N VAL A 47 5.08 -0.99 -0.06
CA VAL A 47 5.95 -0.90 1.13
C VAL A 47 6.66 -2.22 1.44
N MET A 48 5.98 -3.35 1.25
CA MET A 48 6.54 -4.68 1.50
C MET A 48 7.57 -5.07 0.45
N GLY A 49 7.36 -4.69 -0.82
CA GLY A 49 8.28 -4.95 -1.93
C GLY A 49 9.44 -3.95 -2.07
N ALA A 50 9.35 -2.78 -1.44
CA ALA A 50 10.37 -1.75 -1.56
C ALA A 50 11.75 -2.21 -1.06
N PRO A 51 12.84 -1.90 -1.77
CA PRO A 51 14.18 -2.35 -1.43
C PRO A 51 14.68 -1.71 -0.12
N LEU A 52 15.68 -2.33 0.50
CA LEU A 52 16.33 -1.81 1.71
C LEU A 52 16.96 -0.43 1.49
N SER A 53 17.43 -0.14 0.28
CA SER A 53 17.95 1.19 -0.10
C SER A 53 16.90 2.29 0.02
N VAL A 54 15.62 1.97 -0.18
CA VAL A 54 14.49 2.91 -0.05
C VAL A 54 13.95 2.92 1.38
N THR A 55 13.84 1.75 2.01
CA THR A 55 13.19 1.60 3.32
C THR A 55 14.12 1.86 4.50
N LEU A 56 15.43 1.83 4.29
CA LEU A 56 16.50 2.11 5.26
C LEU A 56 16.38 1.27 6.55
N GLY A 57 15.79 0.07 6.48
CA GLY A 57 15.54 -0.79 7.64
C GLY A 57 14.58 -0.20 8.68
N ARG A 58 13.83 0.85 8.34
CA ARG A 58 12.97 1.57 9.30
C ARG A 58 11.73 0.77 9.70
N PRO A 59 11.06 1.14 10.82
CA PRO A 59 9.75 0.60 11.17
C PRO A 59 8.69 0.87 10.09
N PHE A 60 7.64 0.04 10.01
CA PHE A 60 6.65 0.07 8.93
C PHE A 60 6.04 1.47 8.68
N ALA A 61 5.74 2.23 9.73
CA ALA A 61 5.18 3.57 9.60
C ALA A 61 6.13 4.53 8.86
N GLU A 62 7.43 4.43 9.13
CA GLU A 62 8.47 5.21 8.46
C GLU A 62 8.75 4.68 7.05
N ARG A 63 8.82 3.37 6.86
CA ARG A 63 8.91 2.75 5.51
C ARG A 63 7.82 3.26 4.60
N ARG A 64 6.59 3.31 5.10
CA ARG A 64 5.43 3.83 4.36
C ARG A 64 5.62 5.28 3.92
N ARG A 65 6.20 6.13 4.77
CA ARG A 65 6.49 7.53 4.41
C ARG A 65 7.58 7.60 3.34
N LEU A 66 8.67 6.87 3.51
CA LEU A 66 9.79 6.82 2.56
C LEU A 66 9.35 6.31 1.18
N VAL A 67 8.54 5.26 1.15
CA VAL A 67 7.99 4.68 -0.09
C VAL A 67 7.06 5.64 -0.79
N ARG A 68 6.22 6.40 -0.06
CA ARG A 68 5.40 7.45 -0.67
C ARG A 68 6.24 8.56 -1.30
N VAL A 69 7.32 8.97 -0.64
CA VAL A 69 8.25 9.96 -1.19
C VAL A 69 8.94 9.40 -2.44
N HIS A 70 9.45 8.16 -2.37
CA HIS A 70 10.14 7.50 -3.47
C HIS A 70 9.27 7.37 -4.72
N TYR A 71 8.01 6.96 -4.56
CA TYR A 71 7.09 6.75 -5.66
C TYR A 71 6.18 7.95 -5.98
N ALA A 72 6.37 9.10 -5.31
CA ALA A 72 5.51 10.29 -5.43
C ALA A 72 4.00 9.94 -5.34
N ALA A 73 3.63 9.22 -4.27
CA ALA A 73 2.31 8.59 -4.09
C ALA A 73 1.55 9.08 -2.85
#